data_AF-A0AAX3TCZ8-F1
#
_entry.id   AF-A0AAX3TCZ8-F1
#
_cell.length_a   1.000
_cell.length_b   1.000
_cell.length_c   1.000
_cell.angle_alpha   90.00
_cell.angle_beta   90.00
_cell.angle_gamma   90.00
#
_symmetry.space_group_name_H-M   'P 1'
#
loop_
_entity.id
_entity.type
_entity.pdbx_description
1 polymer ?
#
loop_
_entity_poly.entity_id
_entity_poly.type
_entity_poly.pdbx_seq_one_letter_code
_entity_poly.pdbx_strand_id
1 'polypeptide(L)'
;MTDPDLSPAADAGPRVAADPGAAAVVATRLQAAAAELTAIQTELAALLIDVDMAVGTGKSAGAFRAGFSPAAAASTDRLHDVGNRLGQRRRALVAGIDDLLDRDAEASARIGRADA
;
A
#
# COMPACT_ATOMS: atom_id res chain seq x y z
N MET A 1 -49.71 29.58 -21.84
CA MET A 1 -49.29 28.31 -21.23
C MET A 1 -47.79 28.25 -21.36
N THR A 2 -47.13 28.51 -20.22
CA THR A 2 -45.71 28.85 -20.11
C THR A 2 -44.84 27.60 -20.16
N ASP A 3 -43.68 27.76 -20.77
CA ASP A 3 -42.54 26.85 -20.91
C ASP A 3 -42.34 25.88 -19.73
N PRO A 4 -42.02 24.59 -19.99
CA PRO A 4 -41.49 23.72 -18.95
C PRO A 4 -40.09 24.21 -18.57
N ASP A 5 -39.98 24.66 -17.32
CA ASP A 5 -38.74 24.99 -16.63
C ASP A 5 -37.77 23.79 -16.69
N LEU A 6 -36.90 23.80 -17.71
CA LEU A 6 -35.71 22.97 -17.78
C LEU A 6 -34.67 23.58 -16.84
N SER A 7 -34.93 23.45 -15.54
CA SER A 7 -33.91 23.71 -14.53
C SER A 7 -32.81 22.67 -14.76
N PRO A 8 -31.56 23.07 -15.08
CA PRO A 8 -30.47 22.12 -15.10
C PRO A 8 -30.33 21.64 -13.67
N ALA A 9 -30.74 20.39 -13.41
CA ALA A 9 -30.33 19.69 -12.23
C ALA A 9 -28.81 19.83 -12.18
N ALA A 10 -28.32 20.68 -11.28
CA ALA A 10 -26.95 20.71 -10.87
C ALA A 10 -26.72 19.35 -10.23
N ASP A 11 -26.42 18.35 -11.07
CA ASP A 11 -25.85 17.09 -10.68
C ASP A 11 -24.41 17.39 -10.27
N ALA A 12 -24.30 18.15 -9.17
CA ALA A 12 -23.11 18.22 -8.37
C ALA A 12 -22.97 16.85 -7.72
N GLY A 13 -22.54 15.88 -8.52
CA GLY A 13 -22.10 14.58 -8.03
C GLY A 13 -21.19 14.81 -6.82
N PRO A 14 -21.21 13.91 -5.82
CA PRO A 14 -20.57 14.16 -4.53
C PRO A 14 -19.14 14.63 -4.76
N ARG A 15 -18.83 15.90 -4.46
CA ARG A 15 -17.47 16.39 -4.50
C ARG A 15 -16.73 15.62 -3.42
N VAL A 16 -16.01 14.58 -3.81
CA VAL A 16 -15.10 13.92 -2.90
C VAL A 16 -14.00 14.94 -2.65
N ALA A 17 -14.06 15.60 -1.50
CA ALA A 17 -12.98 16.42 -1.01
C ALA A 17 -11.80 15.49 -0.69
N ALA A 18 -11.09 15.08 -1.74
CA ALA A 18 -9.79 14.46 -1.60
C ALA A 18 -8.91 15.46 -0.87
N ASP A 19 -8.36 15.07 0.28
CA ASP A 19 -7.24 15.81 0.86
C ASP A 19 -5.95 15.15 0.35
N PRO A 20 -5.35 15.66 -0.75
CA PRO A 20 -4.11 15.11 -1.27
C PRO A 20 -2.96 15.24 -0.28
N GLY A 21 -3.02 16.24 0.63
CA GLY A 21 -2.05 16.40 1.71
C GLY A 21 -2.13 15.25 2.72
N ALA A 22 -3.33 14.95 3.21
CA ALA A 22 -3.54 13.80 4.09
C ALA A 22 -3.15 12.48 3.42
N ALA A 23 -3.44 12.32 2.13
CA ALA A 23 -3.07 11.11 1.41
C ALA A 23 -1.56 10.97 1.19
N ALA A 24 -0.85 12.08 0.92
CA ALA A 24 0.61 12.10 0.85
C ALA A 24 1.25 11.71 2.20
N VAL A 25 0.67 12.16 3.32
CA VAL A 25 1.10 11.75 4.66
C VAL A 25 0.92 10.24 4.86
N VAL A 26 -0.23 9.68 4.48
CA VAL A 26 -0.48 8.23 4.58
C VAL A 26 0.46 7.45 3.66
N ALA A 27 0.68 7.90 2.43
CA ALA A 27 1.60 7.26 1.49
C ALA A 27 3.04 7.24 2.02
N THR A 28 3.48 8.34 2.64
CA THR A 28 4.79 8.44 3.31
C THR A 28 4.90 7.47 4.49
N ARG A 29 3.85 7.36 5.30
CA ARG A 29 3.81 6.38 6.40
C ARG A 29 3.83 4.93 5.91
N LEU A 30 3.14 4.63 4.82
CA LEU A 30 3.20 3.30 4.18
C LEU A 30 4.59 3.00 3.63
N GLN A 31 5.29 4.00 3.08
CA GLN A 31 6.67 3.86 2.63
C GLN A 31 7.63 3.62 3.80
N ALA A 32 7.49 4.36 4.90
CA ALA A 32 8.29 4.15 6.11
C ALA A 32 8.09 2.74 6.68
N ALA A 33 6.84 2.29 6.80
CA ALA A 33 6.53 0.93 7.26
C ALA A 33 7.10 -0.15 6.32
N ALA A 34 7.17 0.11 5.00
CA ALA A 34 7.79 -0.82 4.05
C ALA A 34 9.31 -0.90 4.25
N ALA A 35 9.96 0.24 4.51
CA ALA A 35 11.39 0.28 4.79
C ALA A 35 11.74 -0.44 6.11
N GLU A 36 10.94 -0.22 7.16
CA GLU A 36 11.07 -0.94 8.44
C GLU A 36 10.93 -2.46 8.25
N LEU A 37 9.96 -2.90 7.45
CA LEU A 37 9.77 -4.31 7.16
C LEU A 37 10.95 -4.92 6.39
N THR A 38 11.54 -4.19 5.44
CA THR A 38 12.77 -4.62 4.75
C THR A 38 13.95 -4.75 5.72
N ALA A 39 14.07 -3.84 6.70
CA ALA A 39 15.08 -3.95 7.75
C ALA A 39 14.86 -5.22 8.61
N ILE A 40 13.63 -5.50 9.02
CA ILE A 40 13.27 -6.71 9.78
C ILE A 40 13.58 -7.99 8.96
N GLN A 41 13.29 -7.99 7.66
CA GLN A 41 13.63 -9.13 6.79
C GLN A 41 15.14 -9.37 6.73
N THR A 42 15.94 -8.29 6.68
CA THR A 42 17.40 -8.36 6.66
C THR A 42 17.94 -8.90 7.98
N GLU A 43 17.41 -8.40 9.11
CA GLU A 43 17.77 -8.86 10.45
C GLU A 43 17.41 -10.33 10.66
N LEU A 44 16.20 -10.75 10.25
CA LEU A 44 15.80 -12.15 10.31
C LEU A 44 16.75 -13.05 9.51
N ALA A 45 17.12 -12.64 8.29
CA ALA A 45 18.05 -13.40 7.46
C ALA A 45 19.42 -13.57 8.15
N ALA A 46 19.95 -12.51 8.78
CA ALA A 46 21.18 -12.58 9.56
C ALA A 46 21.05 -13.54 10.75
N LEU A 47 19.96 -13.43 11.53
CA LEU A 47 19.70 -14.33 12.66
C LEU A 47 19.59 -15.80 12.24
N LEU A 48 18.99 -16.08 11.08
CA LEU A 48 18.90 -17.45 10.55
C LEU A 48 20.27 -18.01 10.18
N ILE A 49 21.16 -17.17 9.65
CA ILE A 49 22.56 -17.54 9.38
C ILE A 49 23.30 -17.80 10.70
N ASP A 50 23.13 -16.94 11.70
CA ASP A 50 23.75 -17.12 13.03
C ASP A 50 23.30 -18.41 13.70
N VAL A 51 22.00 -18.75 13.60
CA VAL A 51 21.47 -20.03 14.08
C VAL A 51 22.13 -21.19 13.36
N ASP A 52 22.27 -21.13 12.04
CA ASP A 52 22.92 -22.20 11.27
C ASP A 52 24.38 -22.42 11.67
N MET A 53 25.12 -21.32 11.90
CA MET A 53 26.50 -21.36 12.40
C MET A 53 26.58 -21.94 13.81
N ALA A 54 25.68 -21.53 14.71
CA ALA A 54 25.68 -21.97 16.10
C ALA A 54 25.36 -23.48 16.26
N VAL A 55 24.52 -24.02 15.37
CA VAL A 55 24.10 -25.44 15.40
C VAL A 55 25.22 -26.39 14.97
N GLY A 56 26.19 -25.91 14.17
CA GLY A 56 27.35 -26.70 13.75
C GLY A 56 26.97 -27.89 12.83
N THR A 57 27.75 -28.97 12.87
CA THR A 57 27.63 -30.10 11.94
C THR A 57 27.31 -31.43 12.62
N GLY A 58 26.84 -32.42 11.87
CA GLY A 58 26.59 -33.78 12.35
C GLY A 58 25.10 -34.14 12.44
N LYS A 59 24.81 -35.35 12.93
CA LYS A 59 23.45 -35.93 12.89
C LYS A 59 22.44 -35.13 13.73
N SER A 60 22.82 -34.71 14.93
CA SER A 60 21.96 -33.88 15.81
C SER A 60 21.68 -32.51 15.21
N ALA A 61 22.69 -31.90 14.59
CA ALA A 61 22.57 -30.64 13.88
C ALA A 61 21.64 -30.76 12.67
N GLY A 62 21.69 -31.88 11.94
CA GLY A 62 20.75 -32.19 10.86
C GLY A 62 19.30 -32.34 11.33
N ALA A 63 19.08 -33.03 12.46
CA ALA A 63 17.76 -33.18 13.04
C ALA A 63 17.16 -31.83 13.51
N PHE A 64 17.99 -30.96 14.10
CA PHE A 64 17.57 -29.60 14.46
C PHE A 64 17.13 -28.81 13.22
N ARG A 65 17.96 -28.78 12.16
CA ARG A 65 17.64 -28.06 10.92
C ARG A 65 16.34 -28.55 10.30
N ALA A 66 16.13 -29.86 10.25
CA ALA A 66 14.89 -30.43 9.72
C ALA A 66 13.64 -29.96 10.47
N GLY A 67 13.72 -29.76 11.79
CA GLY A 67 12.62 -29.22 12.59
C GLY A 67 12.48 -27.70 12.52
N PHE A 68 13.61 -26.97 12.39
CA PHE A 68 13.65 -25.51 12.45
C PHE A 68 13.41 -24.83 11.09
N SER A 69 14.00 -25.36 10.01
CA SER A 69 13.95 -24.76 8.67
C SER A 69 12.54 -24.49 8.15
N PRO A 70 11.52 -25.36 8.35
CA PRO A 70 10.17 -25.07 7.89
C PRO A 70 9.57 -23.82 8.55
N ALA A 71 9.80 -23.63 9.85
CA ALA A 71 9.32 -22.45 10.58
C ALA A 71 10.07 -21.18 10.13
N ALA A 72 11.38 -21.28 9.93
CA ALA A 72 12.20 -20.18 9.42
C ALA A 72 11.78 -19.72 8.01
N ALA A 73 11.55 -20.67 7.10
CA ALA A 73 11.05 -20.40 5.75
C ALA A 73 9.67 -19.75 5.80
N ALA A 74 8.73 -20.31 6.57
CA ALA A 74 7.38 -19.77 6.69
C ALA A 74 7.36 -18.33 7.26
N SER A 75 8.25 -18.01 8.20
CA SER A 75 8.38 -16.64 8.71
C SER A 75 8.90 -15.68 7.64
N THR A 76 9.91 -16.09 6.88
CA THR A 76 10.48 -15.28 5.79
C THR A 76 9.45 -15.02 4.69
N ASP A 77 8.72 -16.05 4.27
CA ASP A 77 7.67 -15.94 3.25
C ASP A 77 6.54 -14.99 3.68
N ARG A 78 6.11 -15.07 4.94
CA ARG A 78 5.07 -14.18 5.48
C ARG A 78 5.53 -12.72 5.48
N LEU A 79 6.75 -12.45 5.91
CA LEU A 79 7.28 -11.08 5.90
C LEU A 79 7.39 -10.52 4.48
N HIS A 80 7.81 -11.37 3.53
CA HIS A 80 7.85 -10.98 2.12
C HIS A 80 6.45 -10.69 1.55
N ASP A 81 5.45 -11.52 1.85
CA ASP A 81 4.05 -11.29 1.45
C ASP A 81 3.50 -9.98 2.04
N VAL A 82 3.74 -9.71 3.33
CA VAL A 82 3.32 -8.45 3.96
C VAL A 82 3.96 -7.25 3.26
N GLY A 83 5.25 -7.32 2.91
CA GLY A 83 5.95 -6.25 2.20
C GLY A 83 5.37 -5.99 0.81
N ASN A 84 5.07 -7.05 0.07
CA ASN A 84 4.44 -6.94 -1.23
C ASN A 84 3.04 -6.31 -1.14
N ARG A 85 2.23 -6.74 -0.18
CA ARG A 85 0.89 -6.18 0.06
C ARG A 85 0.96 -4.70 0.45
N LEU A 86 1.94 -4.32 1.27
CA LEU A 86 2.12 -2.93 1.66
C LEU A 86 2.52 -2.06 0.46
N GLY A 87 3.44 -2.54 -0.38
CA GLY A 87 3.82 -1.88 -1.62
C GLY A 87 2.69 -1.77 -2.64
N GLN A 88 1.81 -2.78 -2.73
CA GLN A 88 0.60 -2.73 -3.55
C GLN A 88 -0.39 -1.68 -3.02
N ARG A 89 -0.66 -1.65 -1.71
CA ARG A 89 -1.55 -0.67 -1.07
C ARG A 89 -1.06 0.76 -1.26
N ARG A 90 0.25 1.01 -1.14
CA ARG A 90 0.85 2.32 -1.40
C ARG A 90 0.61 2.75 -2.85
N ARG A 91 0.85 1.87 -3.83
CA ARG A 91 0.61 2.17 -5.25
C ARG A 91 -0.86 2.45 -5.54
N ALA A 92 -1.76 1.65 -4.96
CA ALA A 92 -3.20 1.84 -5.11
C ALA A 92 -3.66 3.18 -4.51
N LEU A 93 -3.12 3.57 -3.35
CA LEU A 93 -3.43 4.86 -2.72
C LEU A 93 -3.00 6.03 -3.61
N VAL A 94 -1.77 6.01 -4.12
CA VAL A 94 -1.25 7.09 -5.00
C VAL A 94 -2.09 7.18 -6.27
N ALA A 95 -2.29 6.05 -6.97
CA ALA A 95 -3.09 6.03 -8.20
C ALA A 95 -4.54 6.49 -7.98
N GLY A 96 -5.15 6.11 -6.84
CA GLY A 96 -6.51 6.53 -6.51
C GLY A 96 -6.64 8.02 -6.19
N ILE A 97 -5.58 8.66 -5.65
CA ILE A 97 -5.55 10.11 -5.43
C ILE A 97 -5.40 10.84 -6.75
N ASP A 98 -4.50 10.39 -7.63
CA ASP A 98 -4.29 11.00 -8.95
C ASP A 98 -5.58 10.98 -9.77
N ASP A 99 -6.25 9.82 -9.84
CA ASP A 99 -7.54 9.65 -10.53
C ASP A 99 -8.65 10.53 -9.94
N LEU A 100 -8.61 10.78 -8.63
CA LEU A 100 -9.58 11.63 -7.96
C LEU A 100 -9.34 13.12 -8.22
N LEU A 101 -8.07 13.55 -8.27
CA LEU A 101 -7.69 14.92 -8.64
C LEU A 101 -8.02 15.21 -10.11
N ASP A 102 -7.79 14.25 -11.01
CA ASP A 102 -8.13 14.39 -12.44
C ASP A 102 -9.64 14.58 -12.63
N ARG A 103 -10.46 13.79 -11.92
CA ARG A 103 -11.93 13.95 -11.94
C ARG A 103 -12.41 15.28 -11.37
N ASP A 104 -11.78 15.79 -10.32
CA ASP A 104 -12.12 17.09 -9.74
C ASP A 104 -11.79 18.24 -10.71
N ALA A 105 -10.66 18.16 -11.41
CA ALA A 105 -10.27 19.11 -12.44
C ALA A 105 -11.26 19.09 -13.63
N GLU A 106 -11.67 17.91 -14.09
CA GLU A 106 -12.67 17.78 -15.15
C GLU A 106 -14.04 18.36 -14.73
N ALA A 107 -14.48 18.09 -13.51
CA ALA A 107 -15.74 18.61 -12.98
C ALA A 107 -15.70 20.15 -12.90
N SER A 108 -14.60 20.70 -12.40
CA SER A 108 -14.38 22.15 -12.30
C SER A 108 -14.39 22.83 -13.69
N ALA A 109 -13.77 22.20 -14.69
CA ALA A 109 -13.75 22.72 -16.06
C ALA A 109 -15.14 22.72 -16.73
N ARG A 110 -16.01 21.74 -16.41
CA ARG A 110 -17.38 21.69 -16.94
C ARG A 110 -18.27 22.77 -16.33
N ILE A 111 -18.15 23.02 -15.02
CA ILE A 111 -18.90 24.08 -14.32
C ILE A 111 -18.50 25.45 -14.86
N GLY A 112 -17.20 25.75 -14.96
CA GLY A 112 -16.73 27.04 -15.49
C GLY A 112 -17.12 27.32 -16.95
N ARG A 113 -17.49 26.29 -17.72
CA ARG A 113 -18.04 26.44 -19.08
C ARG A 113 -19.56 26.62 -19.08
N ALA A 114 -20.27 26.08 -18.09
CA ALA A 114 -21.72 26.26 -17.95
C ALA A 114 -22.08 27.67 -17.44
N ASP A 115 -21.17 28.30 -16.69
CA ASP A 115 -21.31 29.66 -16.15
C ASP A 115 -20.79 30.77 -17.09
N ALA A 116 -20.24 30.43 -18.26
CA ALA A 116 -19.65 31.36 -19.24
C ALA A 116 -20.48 31.44 -20.54
#